data_AF-A0A136PCS3-F1
#
_entry.id   AF-A0A136PCS3-F1
#
_cell.length_a   1.000
_cell.length_b   1.000
_cell.length_c   1.000
_cell.angle_alpha   90.00
_cell.angle_beta   90.00
_cell.angle_gamma   90.00
#
_symmetry.space_group_name_H-M   'P 1'
#
loop_
_entity.id
_entity.type
_entity.pdbx_description
1 polymer ?
#
loop_
_entity_poly.entity_id
_entity_poly.type
_entity_poly.pdbx_seq_one_letter_code
_entity_poly.pdbx_strand_id
1 'polypeptide(L)'
;MKNILILAVLILLGVSVYSQQTGDSLRTGRACKIVLFNGFQAEGNIVSREADTVVLQTDITKLYIPVKDIKFVLNPDVEVSDIEPEPTGNFDEDT
;
A
#
# COMPACT_ATOMS: atom_id res chain seq x y z
N MET A 1 41.03 0.65 13.74
CA MET A 1 40.06 -0.41 14.11
C MET A 1 38.73 -0.05 13.46
N LYS A 2 38.50 -0.56 12.27
CA LYS A 2 37.35 -0.32 11.38
C LYS A 2 37.00 -1.75 10.92
N ASN A 3 35.71 -2.13 10.88
CA ASN A 3 35.18 -3.43 10.40
C ASN A 3 34.53 -4.35 11.45
N ILE A 4 33.89 -3.83 12.51
CA ILE A 4 32.91 -4.62 13.30
C ILE A 4 31.49 -4.00 13.27
N LEU A 5 31.37 -2.74 12.85
CA LEU A 5 30.11 -1.99 12.87
C LEU A 5 29.26 -2.15 11.59
N ILE A 6 29.53 -3.17 10.77
CA ILE A 6 28.77 -3.41 9.53
C ILE A 6 27.72 -4.51 9.73
N LEU A 7 27.88 -5.39 10.72
CA LEU A 7 27.00 -6.56 10.84
C LEU A 7 25.71 -6.31 11.65
N ALA A 8 25.68 -5.29 12.51
CA ALA A 8 24.51 -4.99 13.35
C ALA A 8 23.46 -4.09 12.66
N VAL A 9 23.84 -3.35 11.61
CA VAL A 9 22.95 -2.39 10.92
C VAL A 9 21.99 -3.08 9.95
N LEU A 10 22.27 -4.32 9.54
CA LEU A 10 21.40 -5.09 8.64
C LEU A 10 20.20 -5.75 9.34
N ILE A 11 20.18 -5.83 10.68
CA ILE A 11 19.12 -6.52 11.44
C ILE A 11 17.96 -5.57 11.80
N LEU A 12 18.16 -4.25 11.76
CA LEU A 12 17.10 -3.24 11.98
C LEU A 12 16.30 -2.88 10.70
N LEU A 13 16.41 -3.69 9.64
CA LEU A 13 15.58 -3.60 8.44
C LEU A 13 14.24 -4.33 8.58
N GLY A 14 14.04 -5.07 9.66
CA GLY A 14 12.78 -5.71 9.96
C GLY A 14 12.01 -4.88 10.97
N VAL A 15 10.69 -4.83 10.79
CA VAL A 15 9.72 -4.30 11.76
C VAL A 15 9.80 -2.76 11.86
N SER A 16 8.87 -1.97 11.35
CA SER A 16 7.43 -2.15 11.38
C SER A 16 6.82 -1.11 10.44
N VAL A 17 6.63 -1.43 9.16
CA VAL A 17 5.79 -0.60 8.29
C VAL A 17 4.34 -1.01 8.57
N TYR A 18 3.83 -0.58 9.71
CA TYR A 18 2.40 -0.54 9.99
C TYR A 18 1.92 0.85 9.60
N SER A 19 1.97 1.16 8.30
CA SER A 19 1.25 2.35 7.83
C SER A 19 -0.23 2.04 7.97
N GLN A 20 -0.85 2.71 8.92
CA GLN A 20 -2.29 2.76 9.09
C GLN A 20 -2.92 3.34 7.81
N GLN A 21 -3.21 2.48 6.83
CA GLN A 21 -4.22 2.76 5.84
C GLN A 21 -5.53 2.88 6.61
N THR A 22 -6.09 4.10 6.63
CA THR A 22 -7.41 4.45 7.13
C THR A 22 -8.35 3.26 6.97
N GLY A 23 -8.87 2.75 8.09
CA GLY A 23 -9.39 1.38 8.26
C GLY A 23 -10.61 0.97 7.43
N ASP A 24 -10.94 1.67 6.34
CA ASP A 24 -12.07 1.37 5.45
C ASP A 24 -11.72 1.46 3.96
N SER A 25 -10.43 1.41 3.58
CA SER A 25 -10.04 1.57 2.18
C SER A 25 -10.52 0.44 1.26
N LEU A 26 -10.73 -0.76 1.80
CA LEU A 26 -11.13 -1.96 1.06
C LEU A 26 -12.61 -2.34 1.26
N ARG A 27 -13.48 -1.33 1.43
CA ARG A 27 -14.90 -1.56 1.65
C ARG A 27 -15.61 -2.11 0.41
N THR A 28 -16.44 -3.14 0.59
CA THR A 28 -17.36 -3.62 -0.44
C THR A 28 -18.29 -2.50 -0.93
N GLY A 29 -18.54 -2.47 -2.24
CA GLY A 29 -19.33 -1.45 -2.92
C GLY A 29 -18.56 -0.18 -3.27
N ARG A 30 -17.26 -0.08 -2.91
CA ARG A 30 -16.43 1.10 -3.23
C ARG A 30 -15.85 0.98 -4.65
N ALA A 31 -16.03 2.02 -5.46
CA ALA A 31 -15.24 2.25 -6.67
C ALA A 31 -13.83 2.72 -6.27
N CYS A 32 -12.80 2.07 -6.79
CA CYS A 32 -11.42 2.38 -6.47
C CYS A 32 -10.45 1.99 -7.60
N LYS A 33 -9.27 2.58 -7.55
CA LYS A 33 -8.10 2.18 -8.32
C LYS A 33 -7.11 1.48 -7.38
N ILE A 34 -6.75 0.25 -7.69
CA ILE A 34 -5.77 -0.55 -6.95
C ILE A 34 -4.45 -0.51 -7.70
N VAL A 35 -3.38 -0.16 -6.99
CA VAL A 35 -2.01 -0.16 -7.50
C VAL A 35 -1.24 -1.28 -6.79
N LEU A 36 -0.61 -2.16 -7.55
CA LEU A 36 0.15 -3.29 -7.04
C LEU A 36 1.64 -2.94 -6.89
N PHE A 37 2.37 -3.68 -6.06
CA PHE A 37 3.82 -3.49 -5.88
C PHE A 37 4.65 -3.73 -7.16
N ASN A 38 4.14 -4.57 -8.07
CA ASN A 38 4.74 -4.82 -9.38
C ASN A 38 4.44 -3.72 -10.42
N GLY A 39 3.73 -2.65 -10.02
CA GLY A 39 3.40 -1.49 -10.87
C GLY A 39 2.13 -1.65 -11.70
N PHE A 40 1.49 -2.83 -11.72
CA PHE A 40 0.20 -3.00 -12.39
C PHE A 40 -0.91 -2.27 -11.63
N GLN A 41 -1.90 -1.79 -12.40
CA GLN A 41 -3.03 -1.04 -11.88
C GLN A 41 -4.33 -1.63 -12.41
N ALA A 42 -5.36 -1.60 -11.59
CA ALA A 42 -6.70 -2.01 -11.97
C ALA A 42 -7.74 -1.08 -11.33
N GLU A 43 -8.76 -0.72 -12.09
CA GLU A 43 -9.87 0.11 -11.63
C GLU A 43 -11.16 -0.68 -11.66
N GLY A 44 -12.00 -0.49 -10.65
CA GLY A 44 -13.29 -1.15 -10.57
C GLY A 44 -13.94 -1.00 -9.20
N ASN A 45 -14.95 -1.84 -8.95
CA ASN A 45 -15.68 -1.85 -7.69
C ASN A 45 -15.25 -3.05 -6.83
N ILE A 46 -14.97 -2.81 -5.55
CA ILE A 46 -14.74 -3.90 -4.60
C ILE A 46 -16.06 -4.62 -4.36
N VAL A 47 -16.16 -5.89 -4.73
CA VAL A 47 -17.39 -6.68 -4.54
C VAL A 47 -17.29 -7.65 -3.37
N SER A 48 -16.07 -7.95 -2.91
CA SER A 48 -15.82 -8.74 -1.71
C SER A 48 -14.46 -8.42 -1.10
N ARG A 49 -14.40 -8.49 0.24
CA ARG A 49 -13.17 -8.44 1.04
C ARG A 49 -13.14 -9.67 1.94
N GLU A 50 -12.34 -10.65 1.57
CA GLU A 50 -11.99 -11.80 2.40
C GLU A 50 -10.68 -11.54 3.13
N ALA A 51 -10.29 -12.31 4.15
CA ALA A 51 -9.13 -12.04 5.02
C ALA A 51 -7.84 -11.63 4.28
N ASP A 52 -7.49 -12.32 3.20
CA ASP A 52 -6.24 -12.09 2.45
C ASP A 52 -6.44 -11.69 0.99
N THR A 53 -7.70 -11.56 0.53
CA THR A 53 -8.02 -11.35 -0.87
C THR A 53 -9.10 -10.30 -1.04
N VAL A 54 -8.93 -9.43 -2.03
CA VAL A 54 -9.92 -8.47 -2.51
C VAL A 54 -10.43 -8.94 -3.86
N VAL A 55 -11.75 -8.95 -4.03
CA VAL A 55 -12.37 -9.20 -5.34
C VAL A 55 -12.77 -7.86 -5.94
N LEU A 56 -12.07 -7.47 -7.01
CA LEU A 56 -12.34 -6.25 -7.77
C LEU A 56 -13.13 -6.61 -9.03
N GLN A 57 -14.33 -6.07 -9.17
CA GLN A 57 -15.11 -6.14 -10.40
C GLN A 57 -14.71 -4.98 -11.31
N THR A 58 -14.04 -5.29 -12.41
CA THR A 58 -13.79 -4.35 -13.51
C THR A 58 -14.92 -4.44 -14.54
N ASP A 59 -14.87 -3.62 -15.59
CA ASP A 59 -15.86 -3.66 -16.68
C ASP A 59 -15.79 -4.97 -17.50
N ILE A 60 -14.66 -5.67 -17.44
CA ILE A 60 -14.38 -6.84 -18.28
C ILE A 60 -14.50 -8.13 -17.46
N THR A 61 -14.00 -8.14 -16.21
CA THR A 61 -13.87 -9.37 -15.42
C THR A 61 -13.78 -9.09 -13.93
N LYS A 62 -13.72 -10.17 -13.13
CA LYS A 62 -13.35 -10.12 -11.72
C LYS A 62 -11.87 -10.43 -11.54
N LEU A 63 -11.19 -9.61 -10.77
CA LEU A 63 -9.81 -9.82 -10.36
C LEU A 63 -9.78 -10.22 -8.89
N TYR A 64 -9.03 -11.27 -8.59
CA TYR A 64 -8.78 -11.74 -7.23
C TYR A 64 -7.38 -11.30 -6.85
N ILE A 65 -7.28 -10.28 -6.00
CA ILE A 65 -6.04 -9.58 -5.70
C ILE A 65 -5.66 -9.89 -4.25
N PRO A 66 -4.52 -10.56 -3.99
CA PRO A 66 -4.01 -10.74 -2.65
C PRO A 66 -3.71 -9.39 -2.01
N VAL A 67 -4.18 -9.16 -0.78
CA VAL A 67 -4.03 -7.88 -0.07
C VAL A 67 -2.56 -7.49 0.08
N LYS A 68 -1.68 -8.48 0.29
CA LYS A 68 -0.22 -8.29 0.39
C LYS A 68 0.42 -7.70 -0.88
N ASP A 69 -0.22 -7.84 -2.03
CA ASP A 69 0.31 -7.37 -3.31
C ASP A 69 -0.15 -5.94 -3.62
N ILE A 70 -1.08 -5.40 -2.82
CA ILE A 70 -1.62 -4.04 -2.94
C ILE A 70 -0.63 -3.06 -2.31
N LYS A 71 -0.14 -2.13 -3.13
CA LYS A 71 0.68 -1.00 -2.69
C LYS A 71 -0.20 0.17 -2.25
N PHE A 72 -1.19 0.52 -3.06
CA PHE A 72 -2.11 1.63 -2.79
C PHE A 72 -3.54 1.30 -3.21
N VAL A 73 -4.51 1.88 -2.50
CA VAL A 73 -5.91 1.92 -2.89
C VAL A 73 -6.31 3.38 -2.96
N LEU A 74 -6.67 3.82 -4.16
CA LEU A 74 -6.92 5.22 -4.48
C LEU A 74 -8.38 5.40 -4.89
N ASN A 75 -8.84 6.65 -4.84
CA ASN A 75 -10.05 7.01 -5.55
C ASN A 75 -9.78 6.90 -7.07
N PRO A 76 -10.80 6.56 -7.88
CA PRO A 76 -10.64 6.40 -9.33
C PRO A 76 -9.99 7.61 -10.01
N ASP A 77 -10.37 8.81 -9.55
CA ASP A 77 -9.94 10.09 -10.12
C ASP A 77 -8.53 10.52 -9.70
N VAL A 78 -7.89 9.81 -8.78
CA VAL A 78 -6.53 10.15 -8.30
C VAL A 78 -5.50 9.46 -9.18
N GLU A 79 -4.51 10.21 -9.65
CA GLU A 79 -3.35 9.65 -10.34
C GLU A 79 -2.22 9.33 -9.35
N VAL A 80 -1.42 8.32 -9.69
CA VAL A 80 -0.27 7.93 -8.86
C VAL A 80 0.78 9.05 -8.80
N SER A 81 0.87 9.90 -9.84
CA SER A 81 1.73 11.08 -9.87
C SER A 81 1.33 12.15 -8.86
N ASP A 82 0.06 12.16 -8.43
CA ASP A 82 -0.48 13.15 -7.49
C ASP A 82 -0.24 12.72 -6.04
N ILE A 83 0.22 11.49 -5.83
CA ILE A 83 0.69 11.02 -4.54
C ILE A 83 2.06 11.65 -4.33
N GLU A 84 2.10 12.81 -3.69
CA GLU A 84 3.35 13.39 -3.25
C GLU A 84 4.10 12.34 -2.42
N PRO A 85 5.38 12.04 -2.73
CA PRO A 85 6.23 11.41 -1.74
C PRO A 85 6.28 12.41 -0.58
N GLU A 86 5.62 12.07 0.53
CA GLU A 86 5.58 12.93 1.71
C GLU A 86 6.99 13.50 1.97
N PRO A 87 7.13 14.82 2.15
CA PRO A 87 8.41 15.39 2.54
C PRO A 87 8.83 14.65 3.81
N THR A 88 10.10 14.27 3.88
CA THR A 88 10.72 13.76 5.10
C THR A 88 10.71 14.91 6.12
N GLY A 89 9.56 15.15 6.74
CA GLY A 89 9.41 16.06 7.85
C GLY A 89 10.23 15.48 8.97
N ASN A 90 11.39 16.08 9.22
CA ASN A 90 12.09 15.93 10.49
C ASN A 90 11.05 16.19 11.59
N PHE A 91 10.56 15.11 12.19
CA PHE A 91 10.15 15.19 13.58
C PHE A 91 11.45 15.36 14.36
N ASP A 92 11.86 16.62 14.51
CA ASP A 92 12.70 17.02 15.63
C ASP A 92 11.83 16.89 16.89
N GLU A 93 11.47 15.66 17.24
CA GLU A 93 11.16 15.29 18.62
C GLU A 93 12.51 15.27 19.36
N ASP A 94 12.77 16.34 20.07
CA ASP A 94 12.72 16.34 21.54
C ASP A 94 13.82 17.25 22.14
N THR A 95 13.43 17.92 23.22
CA THR A 95 14.22 18.63 24.25
C THR A 95 14.65 20.08 24.04
#